data_AF-A0A8D8CC37-F1
#
_entry.id   AF-A0A8D8CC37-F1
#
_cell.length_a   1.000
_cell.length_b   1.000
_cell.length_c   1.000
_cell.angle_alpha   90.00
_cell.angle_beta   90.00
_cell.angle_gamma   90.00
#
_symmetry.space_group_name_H-M   'P 1'
#
loop_
_entity.id
_entity.type
_entity.pdbx_description
1 polymer ?
#
loop_
_entity_poly.entity_id
_entity_poly.type
_entity_poly.pdbx_seq_one_letter_code
_entity_poly.pdbx_strand_id
1 'polypeptide(L)'
;METPANLMTPTIFAETVQTKLATVGNGVQVLVHDEAWAKEKGMGSFLSVTNGTKEPAKFLEITYKGEGSDDKCIALVGKGVTFDSGGISIKPSASMDQMRADMGGAANVAATIYALAQLKAPVHVKGFIPLCENMPSGTATKPGDVVFAMNGKSICVDNTDAEGRLILADALCYASTFEPKFIVDIATLT
;
A
#
# COMPACT_ATOMS: atom_id res chain seq x y z
N MET A 1 4.63 -3.98 12.12
CA MET A 1 3.96 -3.09 13.10
C MET A 1 4.90 -2.72 14.24
N GLU A 2 5.73 -3.63 14.78
CA GLU A 2 6.69 -3.27 15.85
C GLU A 2 8.00 -2.63 15.37
N THR A 3 8.45 -2.95 14.15
CA THR A 3 9.72 -2.42 13.63
C THR A 3 9.69 -0.89 13.57
N PRO A 4 10.73 -0.19 14.06
CA PRO A 4 10.86 1.26 13.93
C PRO A 4 10.79 1.71 12.46
N ALA A 5 10.21 2.89 12.21
CA ALA A 5 10.01 3.41 10.85
C ALA A 5 11.33 3.53 10.06
N ASN A 6 12.42 3.95 10.70
CA ASN A 6 13.74 4.05 10.07
C ASN A 6 14.34 2.70 9.66
N LEU A 7 13.79 1.58 10.13
CA LEU A 7 14.18 0.22 9.80
C LEU A 7 13.08 -0.54 9.02
N MET A 8 12.02 0.16 8.62
CA MET A 8 10.90 -0.40 7.87
C MET A 8 10.35 0.66 6.91
N THR A 9 11.20 1.15 6.02
CA THR A 9 10.78 2.05 4.94
C THR A 9 9.98 1.28 3.87
N PRO A 10 9.29 1.94 2.92
CA PRO A 10 8.66 1.31 1.77
C PRO A 10 9.60 0.36 1.01
N THR A 11 10.87 0.76 0.82
CA THR A 11 11.89 -0.09 0.16
C THR A 11 12.19 -1.34 0.99
N ILE A 12 12.49 -1.18 2.28
CA ILE A 12 12.81 -2.31 3.16
C ILE A 12 11.60 -3.24 3.32
N PHE A 13 10.38 -2.69 3.40
CA PHE A 13 9.15 -3.47 3.47
C PHE A 13 8.99 -4.34 2.21
N ALA A 14 9.16 -3.75 1.02
CA ALA A 14 9.07 -4.47 -0.25
C ALA A 14 10.09 -5.61 -0.33
N GLU A 15 11.37 -5.33 -0.01
CA GLU A 15 12.44 -6.33 0.01
C GLU A 15 12.19 -7.45 1.03
N THR A 16 11.67 -7.09 2.21
CA THR A 16 11.31 -8.05 3.26
C THR A 16 10.20 -8.98 2.78
N VAL A 17 9.15 -8.43 2.16
CA VAL A 17 8.04 -9.23 1.62
C VAL A 17 8.52 -10.15 0.51
N GLN A 18 9.32 -9.65 -0.44
CA GLN A 18 9.91 -10.49 -1.49
C GLN A 18 10.74 -11.63 -0.90
N THR A 19 11.61 -11.34 0.06
CA THR A 19 12.49 -12.33 0.69
C THR A 19 11.67 -13.39 1.44
N LYS A 20 10.64 -12.98 2.19
CA LYS A 20 9.78 -13.91 2.94
C LYS A 20 8.92 -14.75 2.02
N LEU A 21 8.33 -14.17 0.97
CA LEU A 21 7.48 -14.92 0.05
C LEU A 21 8.27 -15.84 -0.88
N ALA A 22 9.55 -15.54 -1.16
CA ALA A 22 10.43 -16.44 -1.89
C ALA A 22 10.68 -17.78 -1.15
N THR A 23 10.46 -17.84 0.17
CA THR A 23 10.62 -19.09 0.93
C THR A 23 9.40 -20.02 0.84
N VAL A 24 8.28 -19.56 0.25
CA VAL A 24 6.99 -20.26 0.34
C VAL A 24 6.50 -20.74 -1.02
N GLY A 25 7.08 -21.84 -1.48
CA GLY A 25 6.50 -22.77 -2.46
C GLY A 25 6.14 -22.21 -3.86
N ASN A 26 5.59 -23.09 -4.68
CA ASN A 26 5.13 -22.77 -6.03
C ASN A 26 3.85 -21.94 -6.00
N GLY A 27 3.64 -21.09 -7.01
CA GLY A 27 2.39 -20.34 -7.20
C GLY A 27 2.35 -18.95 -6.55
N VAL A 28 3.44 -18.51 -5.91
CA VAL A 28 3.59 -17.12 -5.44
C VAL A 28 4.41 -16.29 -6.43
N GLN A 29 3.91 -15.11 -6.78
CA GLN A 29 4.62 -14.09 -7.55
C GLN A 29 4.55 -12.76 -6.79
N VAL A 30 5.69 -12.06 -6.71
CA VAL A 30 5.76 -10.71 -6.14
C VAL A 30 6.31 -9.78 -7.18
N LEU A 31 5.50 -8.80 -7.61
CA LEU A 31 5.93 -7.68 -8.45
C LEU A 31 6.06 -6.44 -7.57
N VAL A 32 7.19 -5.75 -7.71
CA VAL A 32 7.46 -4.48 -7.04
C VAL A 32 7.52 -3.42 -8.10
N HIS A 33 6.58 -2.48 -8.05
CA HIS A 33 6.51 -1.35 -8.96
C HIS A 33 7.04 -0.09 -8.30
N ASP A 34 7.63 0.79 -9.12
CA ASP A 34 8.16 2.08 -8.70
C ASP A 34 7.18 3.22 -9.01
N GLU A 35 7.59 4.45 -8.67
CA GLU A 35 6.81 5.66 -8.91
C GLU A 35 6.59 5.94 -10.41
N ALA A 36 7.52 5.53 -11.28
CA ALA A 36 7.38 5.71 -12.72
C ALA A 36 6.24 4.84 -13.26
N TRP A 37 6.17 3.59 -12.83
CA TRP A 37 5.04 2.71 -13.12
C TRP A 37 3.72 3.27 -12.56
N ALA A 38 3.71 3.74 -11.30
CA ALA A 38 2.51 4.31 -10.69
C ALA A 38 2.02 5.55 -11.46
N LYS A 39 2.95 6.37 -11.96
CA LYS A 39 2.66 7.53 -12.80
C LYS A 39 2.07 7.12 -14.15
N GLU A 40 2.60 6.09 -14.78
CA GLU A 40 2.07 5.55 -16.04
C GLU A 40 0.65 4.98 -15.86
N LYS A 41 0.35 4.43 -14.69
CA LYS A 41 -1.00 4.01 -14.30
C LYS A 41 -1.94 5.15 -13.91
N GLY A 42 -1.46 6.39 -13.88
CA GLY A 42 -2.28 7.55 -13.50
C GLY A 42 -2.61 7.61 -12.01
N MET A 43 -1.81 6.98 -11.15
CA MET A 43 -2.03 6.94 -9.69
C MET A 43 -1.64 8.25 -9.00
N GLY A 44 -2.22 9.37 -9.44
CA GLY A 44 -1.89 10.70 -8.95
C GLY A 44 -2.33 10.95 -7.50
N SER A 45 -3.35 10.22 -7.01
CA SER A 45 -3.78 10.31 -5.61
C SER A 45 -2.74 9.66 -4.70
N PHE A 46 -2.26 8.46 -5.04
CA PHE A 46 -1.17 7.78 -4.33
C PHE A 46 0.12 8.59 -4.36
N LEU A 47 0.58 9.02 -5.53
CA LEU A 47 1.83 9.77 -5.68
C LEU A 47 1.78 11.14 -4.99
N SER A 48 0.60 11.72 -4.79
CA SER A 48 0.50 12.99 -4.05
C SER A 48 0.97 12.85 -2.59
N VAL A 49 0.77 11.68 -1.97
CA VAL A 49 1.17 11.45 -0.57
C VAL A 49 2.70 11.35 -0.43
N THR A 50 3.40 10.93 -1.49
CA THR A 50 4.84 10.65 -1.46
C THR A 50 5.70 11.91 -1.64
N ASN A 51 5.11 13.00 -2.14
CA ASN A 51 5.77 14.28 -2.45
C ASN A 51 6.58 14.87 -1.28
N GLY A 52 6.25 14.48 -0.04
CA GLY A 52 6.88 14.96 1.18
C GLY A 52 8.18 14.25 1.56
N THR A 53 8.42 13.03 1.09
CA THR A 53 9.58 12.21 1.48
C THR A 53 10.60 12.09 0.35
N LYS A 54 11.83 11.70 0.71
CA LYS A 54 12.86 11.27 -0.25
C LYS A 54 12.90 9.74 -0.41
N GLU A 55 12.24 9.03 0.49
CA GLU A 55 12.14 7.58 0.41
C GLU A 55 11.18 7.21 -0.72
N PRO A 56 11.63 6.44 -1.73
CA PRO A 56 10.84 6.17 -2.92
C PRO A 56 9.62 5.32 -2.59
N ALA A 57 8.46 5.70 -3.13
CA ALA A 57 7.26 4.90 -3.01
C ALA A 57 7.41 3.56 -3.74
N LYS A 58 6.69 2.55 -3.25
CA LYS A 58 6.61 1.22 -3.88
C LYS A 58 5.16 0.82 -4.00
N PHE A 59 4.83 0.04 -5.02
CA PHE A 59 3.54 -0.63 -5.10
C PHE A 59 3.78 -2.13 -5.25
N LEU A 60 3.35 -2.91 -4.26
CA LEU A 60 3.43 -4.37 -4.33
C LEU A 60 2.17 -4.94 -4.97
N GLU A 61 2.37 -5.76 -5.99
CA GLU A 61 1.37 -6.69 -6.49
C GLU A 61 1.83 -8.11 -6.18
N ILE A 62 1.11 -8.77 -5.27
CA ILE A 62 1.43 -10.13 -4.82
C ILE A 62 0.35 -11.05 -5.35
N THR A 63 0.71 -12.10 -6.06
CA THR A 63 -0.23 -13.14 -6.50
C THR A 63 0.10 -14.45 -5.81
N TYR A 64 -0.91 -15.11 -5.25
CA TYR A 64 -0.85 -16.51 -4.85
C TYR A 64 -1.95 -17.29 -5.57
N LYS A 65 -1.57 -18.30 -6.35
CA LYS A 65 -2.51 -19.23 -6.99
C LYS A 65 -2.25 -20.64 -6.49
N GLY A 66 -3.05 -21.10 -5.53
CA GLY A 66 -3.01 -22.45 -5.01
C GLY A 66 -3.51 -23.49 -6.02
N GLU A 67 -3.06 -24.74 -5.89
CA GLU A 67 -3.53 -25.84 -6.72
C GLU A 67 -5.05 -26.05 -6.53
N GLY A 68 -5.76 -26.25 -7.65
CA GLY A 68 -7.22 -26.42 -7.63
C GLY A 68 -8.03 -25.15 -7.31
N SER A 69 -7.38 -23.99 -7.25
CA SER A 69 -8.07 -22.70 -7.05
C SER A 69 -8.86 -22.27 -8.29
N ASP A 70 -9.91 -21.47 -8.05
CA ASP A 70 -10.68 -20.83 -9.12
C ASP A 70 -9.85 -19.80 -9.90
N ASP A 71 -10.27 -19.50 -11.13
CA ASP A 71 -9.59 -18.51 -11.95
C ASP A 71 -9.75 -17.07 -11.43
N LYS A 72 -10.92 -16.73 -10.87
CA LYS A 72 -11.14 -15.39 -10.27
C LYS A 72 -10.49 -15.31 -8.89
N CYS A 73 -9.66 -14.29 -8.70
CA CYS A 73 -9.01 -14.05 -7.42
C CYS A 73 -9.92 -13.36 -6.40
N ILE A 74 -9.53 -13.47 -5.13
CA ILE A 74 -9.92 -12.55 -4.05
C ILE A 74 -8.86 -11.45 -3.99
N ALA A 75 -9.27 -10.19 -3.97
CA ALA A 75 -8.33 -9.07 -3.86
C ALA A 75 -8.26 -8.57 -2.41
N LEU A 76 -7.03 -8.46 -1.89
CA LEU A 76 -6.73 -7.87 -0.59
C LEU A 76 -5.93 -6.59 -0.82
N VAL A 77 -6.39 -5.47 -0.27
CA VAL A 77 -5.74 -4.16 -0.43
C VAL A 77 -5.29 -3.64 0.94
N GLY A 78 -3.99 -3.39 1.12
CA GLY A 78 -3.44 -3.04 2.43
C GLY A 78 -2.89 -1.62 2.47
N LYS A 79 -3.34 -0.77 3.40
CA LYS A 79 -2.72 0.54 3.66
C LYS A 79 -1.26 0.35 4.07
N GLY A 80 -0.34 0.96 3.34
CA GLY A 80 1.11 0.80 3.51
C GLY A 80 1.86 2.08 3.83
N VAL A 81 1.33 2.91 4.73
CA VAL A 81 2.05 4.12 5.17
C VAL A 81 3.06 3.73 6.24
N THR A 82 4.34 3.64 5.88
CA THR A 82 5.38 3.13 6.80
C THR A 82 5.71 4.08 7.94
N PHE A 83 5.44 5.37 7.73
CA PHE A 83 5.37 6.36 8.79
C PHE A 83 4.44 7.50 8.38
N ASP A 84 3.58 7.90 9.31
CA ASP A 84 2.61 8.97 9.11
C ASP A 84 2.82 10.10 10.12
N SER A 85 3.40 11.20 9.65
CA SER A 85 3.50 12.44 10.43
C SER A 85 2.28 13.36 10.24
N GLY A 86 1.39 13.02 9.31
CA GLY A 86 0.29 13.84 8.81
C GLY A 86 0.64 14.80 7.67
N GLY A 87 1.90 14.87 7.26
CA GLY A 87 2.34 15.79 6.22
C GLY A 87 2.27 17.25 6.67
N ILE A 88 1.73 18.14 5.84
CA ILE A 88 1.56 19.57 6.18
C ILE A 88 0.54 19.75 7.32
N SER A 89 -0.51 18.95 7.34
CA SER A 89 -1.45 18.80 8.46
C SER A 89 -0.82 17.98 9.59
N ILE A 90 0.28 18.47 10.15
CA ILE A 90 1.15 17.73 11.06
C ILE A 90 0.42 17.25 12.33
N LYS A 91 0.64 15.99 12.69
CA LYS A 91 0.16 15.43 13.95
C LYS A 91 0.87 16.07 15.16
N PRO A 92 0.24 16.08 16.35
CA PRO A 92 0.94 16.40 17.59
C PRO A 92 2.10 15.43 17.87
N SER A 93 3.14 15.88 18.57
CA SER A 93 4.30 15.04 18.88
C SER A 93 3.99 13.85 19.80
N ALA A 94 2.95 13.96 20.63
CA ALA A 94 2.55 12.89 21.53
C ALA A 94 2.12 11.64 20.74
N SER A 95 2.76 10.50 21.03
CA SER A 95 2.49 9.20 20.39
C SER A 95 2.72 9.13 18.87
N MET A 96 3.34 10.15 18.26
CA MET A 96 3.67 10.12 16.83
C MET A 96 4.60 8.94 16.48
N ASP A 97 5.42 8.47 17.42
CA ASP A 97 6.26 7.29 17.23
C ASP A 97 5.44 6.02 16.89
N GLN A 98 4.19 5.93 17.34
CA GLN A 98 3.29 4.81 17.07
C GLN A 98 2.81 4.78 15.62
N MET A 99 2.94 5.89 14.88
CA MET A 99 2.57 5.97 13.46
C MET A 99 3.49 5.14 12.56
N ARG A 100 4.56 4.53 13.10
CA ARG A 100 5.27 3.40 12.46
C ARG A 100 4.36 2.19 12.17
N ALA A 101 3.23 2.09 12.88
CA ALA A 101 2.26 1.01 12.72
C ALA A 101 1.21 1.29 11.64
N ASP A 102 1.26 2.45 10.96
CA ASP A 102 0.27 2.88 9.98
C ASP A 102 0.33 2.13 8.62
N MET A 103 1.25 1.16 8.57
CA MET A 103 1.41 0.12 7.56
C MET A 103 0.83 -1.23 7.99
N GLY A 104 0.04 -1.27 9.07
CA GLY A 104 -0.52 -2.50 9.63
C GLY A 104 -1.41 -3.26 8.63
N GLY A 105 -2.16 -2.52 7.80
CA GLY A 105 -2.94 -3.09 6.70
C GLY A 105 -2.08 -3.86 5.70
N ALA A 106 -1.01 -3.23 5.21
CA ALA A 106 -0.02 -3.85 4.34
C ALA A 106 0.61 -5.11 4.96
N ALA A 107 1.02 -5.02 6.23
CA ALA A 107 1.62 -6.14 6.95
C ALA A 107 0.65 -7.34 7.02
N ASN A 108 -0.62 -7.09 7.33
CA ASN A 108 -1.65 -8.13 7.43
C ASN A 108 -1.93 -8.79 6.07
N VAL A 109 -1.99 -8.01 4.98
CA VAL A 109 -2.15 -8.57 3.62
C VAL A 109 -0.98 -9.48 3.26
N ALA A 110 0.25 -9.00 3.43
CA ALA A 110 1.45 -9.79 3.10
C ALA A 110 1.54 -11.07 3.96
N ALA A 111 1.28 -10.97 5.27
CA ALA A 111 1.27 -12.11 6.18
C ALA A 111 0.16 -13.12 5.86
N THR A 112 -1.02 -12.65 5.47
CA THR A 112 -2.13 -13.53 5.06
C THR A 112 -1.75 -14.35 3.84
N ILE A 113 -1.17 -13.71 2.81
CA ILE A 113 -0.74 -14.41 1.60
C ILE A 113 0.37 -15.41 1.91
N TYR A 114 1.34 -15.02 2.74
CA TYR A 114 2.41 -15.92 3.21
C TYR A 114 1.82 -17.16 3.90
N ALA A 115 0.85 -16.97 4.80
CA ALA A 115 0.19 -18.08 5.51
C ALA A 115 -0.59 -18.99 4.57
N LEU A 116 -1.35 -18.44 3.63
CA LEU A 116 -2.09 -19.22 2.62
C LEU A 116 -1.14 -20.08 1.76
N ALA A 117 -0.01 -19.51 1.33
CA ALA A 117 0.99 -20.23 0.56
C ALA A 117 1.68 -21.33 1.39
N GLN A 118 2.04 -21.06 2.64
CA GLN A 118 2.58 -22.07 3.58
C GLN A 118 1.62 -23.25 3.77
N LEU A 119 0.33 -22.96 3.90
CA LEU A 119 -0.72 -23.96 4.09
C LEU A 119 -1.14 -24.66 2.79
N LYS A 120 -0.60 -24.24 1.64
CA LYS A 120 -1.01 -24.70 0.31
C LYS A 120 -2.54 -24.61 0.10
N ALA A 121 -3.14 -23.52 0.59
CA ALA A 121 -4.58 -23.34 0.52
C ALA A 121 -5.06 -23.30 -0.94
N PRO A 122 -6.15 -23.99 -1.31
CA PRO A 122 -6.64 -24.06 -2.69
C PRO A 122 -7.41 -22.78 -3.08
N VAL A 123 -6.76 -21.62 -2.98
CA VAL A 123 -7.35 -20.30 -3.23
C VAL A 123 -6.49 -19.49 -4.19
N HIS A 124 -7.12 -18.57 -4.90
CA HIS A 124 -6.45 -17.57 -5.73
C HIS A 124 -6.61 -16.20 -5.07
N VAL A 125 -5.51 -15.62 -4.60
CA VAL A 125 -5.50 -14.34 -3.88
C VAL A 125 -4.51 -13.38 -4.53
N LYS A 126 -4.92 -12.13 -4.69
CA LYS A 126 -4.02 -11.03 -5.07
C LYS A 126 -3.97 -9.96 -3.98
N GLY A 127 -2.76 -9.60 -3.56
CA GLY A 127 -2.48 -8.50 -2.64
C GLY A 127 -2.04 -7.26 -3.40
N PHE A 128 -2.61 -6.11 -3.07
CA PHE A 128 -2.26 -4.80 -3.63
C PHE A 128 -1.88 -3.86 -2.49
N ILE A 129 -0.63 -3.41 -2.46
CA ILE A 129 -0.10 -2.65 -1.32
C ILE A 129 0.62 -1.40 -1.83
N PRO A 130 -0.03 -0.22 -1.78
CA PRO A 130 0.65 1.05 -1.96
C PRO A 130 1.50 1.36 -0.71
N LEU A 131 2.82 1.52 -0.88
CA LEU A 131 3.78 1.79 0.18
C LEU A 131 4.37 3.19 0.02
N CYS A 132 4.31 4.00 1.08
CA CYS A 132 4.85 5.35 1.12
C CYS A 132 5.13 5.82 2.55
N GLU A 133 5.77 6.98 2.68
CA GLU A 133 5.80 7.76 3.93
C GLU A 133 5.07 9.08 3.72
N ASN A 134 4.30 9.52 4.73
CA ASN A 134 3.65 10.82 4.73
C ASN A 134 4.45 11.79 5.61
N MET A 135 5.19 12.70 4.97
CA MET A 135 6.17 13.58 5.61
C MET A 135 5.94 15.06 5.26
N PRO A 136 6.15 16.02 6.18
CA PRO A 136 6.19 17.43 5.82
C PRO A 136 7.49 17.75 5.08
N SER A 137 7.40 18.54 4.00
CA SER A 137 8.55 19.14 3.33
C SER A 137 8.12 20.33 2.47
N GLY A 138 9.08 21.02 1.85
CA GLY A 138 8.78 22.10 0.90
C GLY A 138 8.13 21.62 -0.41
N THR A 139 8.11 20.31 -0.67
CA THR A 139 7.47 19.70 -1.84
C THR A 139 6.19 18.94 -1.49
N ALA A 140 5.87 18.79 -0.20
CA ALA A 140 4.71 18.04 0.25
C ALA A 140 3.40 18.61 -0.30
N THR A 141 2.44 17.71 -0.53
CA THR A 141 1.05 18.08 -0.82
C THR A 141 0.49 18.93 0.32
N LYS A 142 -0.34 19.91 -0.02
CA LYS A 142 -0.90 20.90 0.92
C LYS A 142 -2.41 20.78 0.98
N PRO A 143 -3.02 21.14 2.11
CA PRO A 143 -4.45 21.44 2.18
C PRO A 143 -4.90 22.38 1.05
N GLY A 144 -5.93 22.00 0.30
CA GLY A 144 -6.47 22.71 -0.86
C GLY A 144 -5.91 22.27 -2.21
N ASP A 145 -4.85 21.45 -2.25
CA ASP A 145 -4.35 20.90 -3.52
C ASP A 145 -5.40 19.95 -4.13
N VAL A 146 -5.53 19.97 -5.45
CA VAL A 146 -6.42 19.07 -6.21
C VAL A 146 -5.57 18.06 -6.97
N VAL A 147 -5.84 16.77 -6.74
CA VAL A 147 -5.15 15.65 -7.37
C VAL A 147 -6.12 14.83 -8.21
N PHE A 148 -5.61 14.10 -9.20
CA PHE A 148 -6.41 13.21 -10.03
C PHE A 148 -6.07 11.75 -9.70
N ALA A 149 -7.09 10.98 -9.35
CA ALA A 149 -6.97 9.54 -9.09
C ALA A 149 -6.90 8.77 -10.42
N MET A 150 -6.51 7.50 -10.35
CA MET A 150 -6.38 6.56 -11.48
C MET A 150 -7.64 6.48 -12.35
N ASN A 151 -8.82 6.63 -11.74
CA ASN A 151 -10.10 6.60 -12.45
C ASN A 151 -10.52 7.95 -13.07
N GLY A 152 -9.63 8.95 -13.06
CA GLY A 152 -9.86 10.28 -13.61
C GLY A 152 -10.68 11.22 -12.70
N LYS A 153 -11.15 10.78 -11.54
CA LYS A 153 -11.83 11.65 -10.58
C LYS A 153 -10.82 12.60 -9.93
N SER A 154 -11.22 13.85 -9.75
CA SER A 154 -10.46 14.81 -8.95
C SER A 154 -10.79 14.65 -7.46
N ILE A 155 -9.78 14.88 -6.62
CA ILE A 155 -9.88 14.87 -5.16
C ILE A 155 -9.25 16.17 -4.65
N CYS A 156 -10.02 16.97 -3.90
CA CYS A 156 -9.46 18.08 -3.14
C CYS A 156 -8.93 17.53 -1.82
N VAL A 157 -7.63 17.70 -1.57
CA VAL A 157 -6.99 17.28 -0.33
C VAL A 157 -7.21 18.39 0.69
N ASP A 158 -8.24 18.29 1.52
CA ASP A 158 -8.51 19.27 2.58
C ASP A 158 -7.62 19.05 3.81
N ASN A 159 -7.19 17.82 4.06
CA ASN A 159 -6.32 17.42 5.15
C ASN A 159 -5.32 16.35 4.69
N THR A 160 -4.02 16.63 4.80
CA THR A 160 -2.96 15.70 4.38
C THR A 160 -2.72 14.55 5.36
N ASP A 161 -3.36 14.59 6.53
CA ASP A 161 -3.42 13.50 7.52
C ASP A 161 -4.55 12.49 7.22
N ALA A 162 -5.28 12.71 6.12
CA ALA A 162 -6.22 11.76 5.56
C ALA A 162 -5.60 11.07 4.32
N GLU A 163 -4.32 10.72 4.39
CA GLU A 163 -3.52 10.17 3.30
C GLU A 163 -3.88 8.71 2.97
N GLY A 164 -4.27 7.91 3.98
CA GLY A 164 -4.53 6.49 3.79
C GLY A 164 -5.62 6.22 2.77
N ARG A 165 -6.70 7.02 2.78
CA ARG A 165 -7.76 6.93 1.77
C ARG A 165 -7.31 7.38 0.37
N LEU A 166 -6.32 8.28 0.27
CA LEU A 166 -5.77 8.72 -1.01
C LEU A 166 -4.97 7.60 -1.69
N ILE A 167 -4.10 6.92 -0.93
CA ILE A 167 -3.31 5.81 -1.48
C ILE A 167 -4.19 4.59 -1.78
N LEU A 168 -5.20 4.34 -0.96
CA LEU A 168 -6.15 3.24 -1.16
C LEU A 168 -7.07 3.49 -2.35
N ALA A 169 -7.47 4.74 -2.64
CA ALA A 169 -8.32 5.05 -3.79
C ALA A 169 -7.72 4.53 -5.10
N ASP A 170 -6.42 4.77 -5.33
CA ASP A 170 -5.73 4.29 -6.52
C ASP A 170 -5.48 2.78 -6.49
N ALA A 171 -5.11 2.24 -5.33
CA ALA A 171 -4.93 0.80 -5.18
C ALA A 171 -6.22 0.00 -5.42
N LEU A 172 -7.36 0.51 -4.95
CA LEU A 172 -8.69 -0.08 -5.18
C LEU A 172 -9.11 0.02 -6.65
N CYS A 173 -8.81 1.16 -7.31
CA CYS A 173 -9.03 1.29 -8.75
C CYS A 173 -8.24 0.24 -9.54
N TYR A 174 -6.96 0.07 -9.20
CA TYR A 174 -6.10 -0.92 -9.84
C TYR A 174 -6.53 -2.36 -9.53
N ALA A 175 -6.85 -2.68 -8.27
CA ALA A 175 -7.34 -4.00 -7.88
C ALA A 175 -8.62 -4.39 -8.64
N SER A 176 -9.50 -3.43 -8.90
CA SER A 176 -10.76 -3.64 -9.62
C SER A 176 -10.57 -4.06 -11.08
N THR A 177 -9.44 -3.71 -11.72
CA THR A 177 -9.18 -4.09 -13.12
C THR A 177 -8.93 -5.59 -13.30
N PHE A 178 -8.72 -6.32 -12.20
CA PHE A 178 -8.56 -7.79 -12.20
C PHE A 178 -9.90 -8.53 -12.08
N GLU A 179 -11.02 -7.81 -12.03
CA GLU A 179 -12.39 -8.35 -11.88
C GLU A 179 -12.51 -9.43 -10.77
N PRO A 180 -12.01 -9.14 -9.55
CA PRO A 180 -11.98 -10.11 -8.47
C PRO A 180 -13.41 -10.49 -8.03
N LYS A 181 -13.54 -11.63 -7.35
CA LYS A 181 -14.84 -12.04 -6.77
C LYS A 181 -15.36 -11.02 -5.77
N PHE A 182 -14.45 -10.48 -4.96
CA PHE A 182 -14.67 -9.38 -4.03
C PHE A 182 -13.31 -8.77 -3.65
N ILE A 183 -13.37 -7.56 -3.10
CA ILE A 183 -12.22 -6.80 -2.62
C ILE A 183 -12.39 -6.59 -1.13
N VAL A 184 -11.31 -6.76 -0.36
CA VAL A 184 -11.24 -6.39 1.06
C VAL A 184 -10.07 -5.43 1.23
N ASP A 185 -10.34 -4.20 1.63
CA ASP A 185 -9.30 -3.30 2.13
C ASP A 185 -9.09 -3.46 3.64
N ILE A 186 -7.85 -3.32 4.07
CA ILE A 186 -7.43 -3.42 5.48
C ILE A 186 -6.55 -2.22 5.76
N ALA A 187 -6.97 -1.37 6.70
CA ALA A 187 -6.29 -0.12 6.97
C ALA A 187 -6.42 0.32 8.44
N THR A 188 -5.37 0.93 8.95
CA THR A 188 -5.39 1.80 10.12
C THR A 188 -5.96 3.15 9.67
N LEU A 189 -7.29 3.25 9.62
CA LEU A 189 -7.98 4.37 9.00
C LEU A 189 -9.26 4.72 9.78
N THR A 190 -9.59 6.01 9.82
CA THR A 190 -10.86 6.57 10.29
C THR A 190 -11.29 7.72 9.38
#